data_AF-A0A346RWZ9-F1
#
_entry.id   AF-A0A346RWZ9-F1
#
_cell.length_a   1.000
_cell.length_b   1.000
_cell.length_c   1.000
_cell.angle_alpha   90.00
_cell.angle_beta   90.00
_cell.angle_gamma   90.00
#
_symmetry.space_group_name_H-M   'P 1'
#
loop_
_entity.id
_entity.type
_entity.pdbx_description
1 polymer ?
#
loop_
_entity_poly.entity_id
_entity_poly.type
_entity_poly.pdbx_seq_one_letter_code
_entity_poly.pdbx_strand_id
1 'polypeptide(L)'
;MYLIDRQHLETPYYGSRKMRVYLQRKGHQINRKRVQRLMRIMGIQAVYPRPRTSIPGDGHKIYPYLLKGLMIDRPNQVWAADISYSVPGVQGEHGSSN
;
A
#
# COMPACT_ATOMS: atom_id res chain seq x y z
N MET A 1 29.30 -1.99 6.25
CA MET A 1 28.00 -2.70 6.39
C MET A 1 27.10 -2.02 7.42
N TYR A 2 27.64 -1.51 8.53
CA TYR A 2 26.91 -0.77 9.58
C TYR A 2 25.92 0.31 9.08
N LEU A 3 26.27 1.09 8.06
CA LEU A 3 25.39 2.16 7.54
C LEU A 3 24.09 1.64 6.91
N ILE A 4 24.13 0.48 6.23
CA ILE A 4 22.92 -0.11 5.65
C ILE A 4 22.02 -0.64 6.77
N ASP A 5 22.63 -1.27 7.76
CA ASP A 5 21.94 -1.88 8.90
C ASP A 5 21.23 -0.81 9.75
N ARG A 6 21.97 0.22 10.16
CA ARG A 6 21.42 1.37 10.89
C ARG A 6 20.30 2.07 10.12
N GLN A 7 20.49 2.29 8.82
CA GLN A 7 19.44 2.91 8.00
C GLN A 7 18.21 2.01 7.86
N HIS A 8 18.39 0.69 7.83
CA HIS A 8 17.28 -0.23 7.77
C HIS A 8 16.44 -0.21 9.04
N LEU A 9 17.07 -0.07 10.22
CA LEU A 9 16.36 0.10 11.49
C LEU A 9 15.54 1.40 11.54
N GLU A 10 16.07 2.50 11.01
CA GLU A 10 15.35 3.77 10.93
C GLU A 10 14.27 3.76 9.82
N THR A 11 14.50 3.03 8.73
CA THR A 11 13.63 3.02 7.54
C THR A 11 13.45 1.60 6.97
N PRO A 12 12.63 0.75 7.61
CA PRO A 12 12.49 -0.67 7.22
C PRO A 12 11.85 -0.85 5.82
N TYR A 13 11.21 0.19 5.28
CA TYR A 13 10.59 0.21 3.95
C TYR A 13 11.54 0.64 2.82
N TYR A 14 12.81 0.95 3.11
CA TYR A 14 13.78 1.34 2.09
C TYR A 14 14.31 0.12 1.33
N GLY A 15 13.87 -0.05 0.09
CA GLY A 15 14.48 -0.98 -0.85
C GLY A 15 15.82 -0.48 -1.41
N SER A 16 16.50 -1.34 -2.16
CA SER A 16 17.83 -1.06 -2.78
C SER A 16 17.91 0.25 -3.56
N ARG A 17 16.80 0.73 -4.15
CA ARG A 17 16.73 2.02 -4.85
C ARG A 17 16.87 3.20 -3.89
N LYS A 18 16.05 3.25 -2.83
CA LYS A 18 16.09 4.32 -1.82
C LYS A 18 17.38 4.26 -1.01
N MET A 19 17.83 3.05 -0.65
CA MET A 19 19.08 2.83 0.07
C MET A 19 20.30 3.35 -0.72
N ARG A 20 20.34 3.16 -2.05
CA ARG A 20 21.38 3.77 -2.90
C ARG A 20 21.38 5.30 -2.80
N VAL A 21 20.21 5.93 -2.90
CA VAL A 21 20.10 7.41 -2.83
C VAL A 21 20.54 7.91 -1.45
N TYR A 22 20.13 7.25 -0.38
CA TYR A 22 20.58 7.56 0.97
C TYR A 22 22.11 7.50 1.10
N LEU A 23 22.72 6.41 0.64
CA LEU A 23 24.17 6.23 0.71
C LEU A 23 24.92 7.24 -0.17
N GLN A 24 24.36 7.60 -1.34
CA GLN A 24 24.92 8.65 -2.19
C GLN A 24 24.88 10.02 -1.51
N ARG A 25 23.79 10.36 -0.80
CA ARG A 25 23.68 11.60 0.00
C ARG A 25 24.68 11.64 1.17
N LYS A 26 25.08 10.49 1.70
CA LYS A 26 26.14 10.36 2.71
C LYS A 26 27.56 10.37 2.12
N GLY A 27 27.70 10.60 0.80
CA GLY A 27 29.00 10.69 0.12
C GLY A 27 29.51 9.36 -0.44
N HIS A 28 28.75 8.27 -0.35
CA HIS A 28 29.16 6.97 -0.90
C HIS A 28 28.68 6.78 -2.33
N GLN A 29 29.59 6.89 -3.30
CA GLN A 29 29.31 6.56 -4.70
C GLN A 29 29.26 5.04 -4.91
N ILE A 30 28.07 4.45 -4.75
CA ILE A 30 27.85 3.02 -4.92
C ILE A 30 26.75 2.73 -5.94
N ASN A 31 26.97 1.69 -6.73
CA ASN A 31 25.98 1.21 -7.69
C ASN A 31 24.84 0.48 -6.96
N ARG A 32 23.60 0.60 -7.48
CA ARG A 32 22.42 -0.15 -7.01
C ARG A 32 22.67 -1.66 -6.96
N LYS A 33 23.40 -2.23 -7.94
CA LYS A 33 23.75 -3.67 -7.95
C LYS A 33 24.56 -4.07 -6.70
N ARG A 34 25.47 -3.19 -6.25
CA ARG A 34 26.27 -3.41 -5.03
C ARG A 34 25.41 -3.31 -3.78
N VAL A 35 24.53 -2.32 -3.69
CA VAL A 35 23.57 -2.17 -2.59
C VAL A 35 22.68 -3.41 -2.47
N GLN A 36 22.13 -3.88 -3.59
CA GLN A 36 21.28 -5.08 -3.61
C GLN A 36 22.03 -6.34 -3.15
N ARG A 37 23.28 -6.52 -3.58
CA ARG A 37 24.13 -7.63 -3.14
C ARG A 37 24.37 -7.56 -1.62
N LEU A 38 24.73 -6.39 -1.10
CA LEU A 38 24.97 -6.19 0.34
C LEU A 38 23.72 -6.46 1.16
N MET A 39 22.57 -5.91 0.77
CA MET A 39 21.29 -6.17 1.45
C MET A 39 20.95 -7.66 1.46
N ARG A 40 21.19 -8.38 0.34
CA ARG A 40 20.97 -9.84 0.27
C ARG A 40 21.88 -10.62 1.21
N ILE A 41 23.17 -10.28 1.27
CA ILE A 41 24.14 -10.93 2.18
C ILE A 41 23.75 -10.68 3.65
N MET A 42 23.23 -9.48 3.95
CA MET A 42 22.80 -9.09 5.29
C MET A 42 21.41 -9.62 5.67
N GLY A 43 20.70 -10.31 4.77
CA GLY A 43 19.32 -10.75 5.01
C GLY A 43 18.29 -9.61 5.08
N ILE A 44 18.66 -8.39 4.68
CA ILE A 44 17.82 -7.21 4.76
C ILE A 44 16.85 -7.16 3.58
N GLN A 45 15.55 -7.10 3.89
CA GLN A 45 14.47 -6.92 2.91
C GLN A 45 13.62 -5.71 3.28
N ALA A 46 13.19 -4.96 2.27
CA ALA A 46 12.29 -3.85 2.50
C ALA A 46 10.89 -4.37 2.83
N VAL A 47 10.30 -3.85 3.90
CA VAL A 47 8.91 -4.11 4.28
C VAL A 47 8.02 -3.16 3.47
N TYR A 48 7.16 -3.70 2.61
CA TYR A 48 6.16 -2.95 1.87
C TYR A 48 4.84 -3.72 1.83
N PRO A 49 3.69 -3.04 1.82
CA PRO A 49 2.41 -3.71 1.64
C PRO A 49 2.42 -4.40 0.28
N ARG A 50 2.24 -5.72 0.28
CA ARG A 50 2.11 -6.49 -0.97
C ARG A 50 0.79 -6.10 -1.64
N PRO A 51 0.75 -5.97 -2.98
CA PRO A 51 -0.51 -5.73 -3.68
C PRO A 51 -1.42 -6.94 -3.46
N ARG A 52 -2.46 -6.78 -2.63
CA ARG A 52 -3.62 -7.66 -2.35
C ARG A 52 -4.25 -7.32 -0.98
N THR A 53 -4.59 -6.06 -0.72
CA THR A 53 -5.39 -5.67 0.45
C THR A 53 -6.86 -6.12 0.35
N SER A 54 -7.32 -6.46 -0.86
CA SER A 54 -8.70 -6.87 -1.14
C SER A 54 -8.94 -8.37 -1.02
N ILE A 55 -7.92 -9.18 -0.71
CA ILE A 55 -8.12 -10.59 -0.41
C ILE A 55 -8.38 -10.69 1.09
N PRO A 56 -9.58 -11.13 1.52
CA PRO A 56 -9.85 -11.36 2.92
C PRO A 56 -8.85 -12.38 3.47
N GLY A 57 -8.26 -12.12 4.65
CA GLY A 57 -7.51 -13.16 5.37
C GLY A 57 -8.36 -14.41 5.64
N ASP A 58 -7.71 -15.53 5.98
CA ASP A 58 -8.44 -16.73 6.40
C ASP A 58 -9.36 -16.39 7.59
N GLY A 59 -10.65 -16.68 7.44
CA GLY A 59 -11.66 -16.49 8.49
C GLY A 59 -12.70 -15.39 8.24
N HIS A 60 -12.61 -14.62 7.16
CA HIS A 60 -13.68 -13.67 6.83
C HIS A 60 -14.86 -14.37 6.15
N LYS A 61 -16.02 -14.36 6.81
CA LYS A 61 -17.28 -14.87 6.25
C LYS A 61 -17.70 -14.02 5.05
N ILE A 62 -17.86 -14.66 3.89
CA ILE A 62 -18.48 -14.04 2.71
C ILE A 62 -19.98 -13.92 3.00
N TYR A 63 -20.49 -12.69 3.05
CA TYR A 63 -21.93 -12.45 3.20
C TYR A 63 -22.59 -12.44 1.82
N PRO A 64 -23.69 -13.18 1.63
CA PRO A 64 -24.43 -13.13 0.37
C PRO A 64 -25.05 -11.75 0.18
N TYR A 65 -25.10 -11.28 -1.07
CA TYR A 65 -25.81 -10.05 -1.42
C TYR A 65 -27.32 -10.27 -1.32
N LEU A 66 -27.93 -9.79 -0.24
CA LEU A 66 -29.31 -10.08 0.12
C LEU A 66 -30.36 -9.44 -0.80
N LEU A 67 -29.96 -8.46 -1.62
CA LEU A 67 -30.86 -7.81 -2.58
C LEU A 67 -30.92 -8.56 -3.92
N LYS A 68 -30.17 -9.66 -4.08
CA LYS A 68 -30.16 -10.44 -5.32
C LYS A 68 -31.53 -11.09 -5.56
N GLY A 69 -32.19 -10.71 -6.65
CA GLY A 69 -33.50 -11.24 -7.04
C GLY A 69 -34.70 -10.58 -6.36
N LEU A 70 -34.48 -9.52 -5.57
CA LEU A 70 -35.56 -8.73 -5.00
C LEU A 70 -36.10 -7.74 -6.03
N MET A 71 -37.38 -7.85 -6.37
CA MET A 71 -38.09 -6.82 -7.14
C MET A 71 -38.36 -5.61 -6.25
N ILE A 72 -37.94 -4.42 -6.69
CA ILE A 72 -38.15 -3.14 -5.99
C ILE A 72 -39.19 -2.37 -6.79
N ASP A 73 -40.42 -2.33 -6.30
CA ASP A 73 -41.61 -1.83 -7.00
C ASP A 73 -42.26 -0.59 -6.36
N ARG A 74 -41.79 -0.17 -5.17
CA ARG A 74 -42.27 1.05 -4.50
C ARG A 74 -41.13 1.83 -3.83
N PRO A 75 -41.29 3.16 -3.65
CA PRO A 75 -40.35 3.96 -2.88
C PRO A 75 -40.13 3.43 -1.45
N ASN A 76 -38.95 3.70 -0.88
CA ASN A 76 -38.56 3.35 0.49
C ASN A 76 -38.35 1.84 0.80
N GLN A 77 -38.19 0.98 -0.21
CA GLN A 77 -37.92 -0.46 -0.01
C GLN A 77 -36.44 -0.81 0.24
N VAL A 78 -35.50 -0.08 -0.37
CA VAL A 78 -34.07 -0.34 -0.29
C VAL A 78 -33.32 0.99 -0.18
N TRP A 79 -32.34 1.04 0.72
CA TRP A 79 -31.53 2.22 1.00
C TRP A 79 -30.06 1.84 0.81
N ALA A 80 -29.33 2.62 0.01
CA ALA A 80 -27.89 2.48 -0.15
C ALA A 80 -27.23 3.76 0.36
N ALA A 81 -26.23 3.61 1.22
CA ALA A 81 -25.43 4.71 1.73
C ALA A 81 -23.95 4.33 1.64
N ASP A 82 -23.12 5.29 1.24
CA ASP A 82 -21.66 5.18 1.23
C ASP A 82 -21.07 6.35 2.01
N ILE A 83 -19.93 6.13 2.67
CA ILE A 83 -19.21 7.16 3.41
C ILE A 83 -17.91 7.44 2.68
N SER A 84 -17.84 8.59 2.04
CA SER A 84 -16.62 9.11 1.43
C SER A 84 -15.87 9.99 2.43
N TYR A 85 -14.63 9.62 2.77
CA TYR A 85 -13.76 10.46 3.58
C TYR A 85 -13.17 11.58 2.72
N SER A 86 -13.60 12.82 2.96
CA SER A 86 -12.98 14.01 2.37
C SER A 86 -11.80 14.48 3.22
N VAL A 87 -10.65 14.72 2.58
CA VAL A 87 -9.49 15.36 3.22
C VAL A 87 -9.71 16.88 3.19
N PRO A 88 -9.62 17.60 4.34
CA PRO A 88 -9.74 19.05 4.34
C PRO A 88 -8.69 19.69 3.41
N GLY A 89 -9.13 20.45 2.42
CA GLY A 89 -8.25 21.24 1.53
C GLY A 89 -7.98 20.68 0.13
N VAL A 90 -8.61 19.57 -0.29
CA VAL A 90 -8.55 19.08 -1.68
C VAL A 90 -9.89 19.33 -2.37
N GLN A 91 -9.95 20.30 -3.29
CA GLN A 91 -11.11 20.49 -4.17
C GLN A 91 -11.11 19.38 -5.23
N GLY A 92 -12.25 18.70 -5.38
CA GLY A 92 -12.37 17.37 -5.97
C GLY A 92 -12.44 17.31 -7.48
N GLU A 93 -12.42 16.08 -7.99
CA GLU A 93 -13.04 15.74 -9.27
C GLU A 93 -14.03 14.59 -9.01
N HIS A 94 -15.30 14.96 -8.93
CA HIS A 94 -16.39 13.99 -8.94
C HIS A 94 -16.48 13.40 -10.35
N GLY A 95 -15.90 12.22 -10.52
CA GLY A 95 -16.02 11.43 -11.74
C GLY A 95 -17.46 10.96 -11.92
N SER A 96 -18.23 11.69 -12.72
CA SER A 96 -19.40 11.17 -13.42
C SER A 96 -18.92 10.49 -14.71
N SER A 97 -19.28 9.24 -14.90
CA SER A 97 -19.31 8.60 -16.22
C SER A 97 -20.39 7.53 -16.19
N ASN A 98 -21.25 7.60 -17.21
CA ASN A 98 -22.48 6.83 -17.43
C ASN A 98 -22.33 5.31 -17.25
#